data_AF-A0A847GB88-F1
#
_entry.id   AF-A0A847GB88-F1
#
_cell.length_a   1.000
_cell.length_b   1.000
_cell.length_c   1.000
_cell.angle_alpha   90.00
_cell.angle_beta   90.00
_cell.angle_gamma   90.00
#
_symmetry.space_group_name_H-M   'P 1'
#
loop_
_entity.id
_entity.type
_entity.pdbx_description
1 polymer ?
#
loop_
_entity_poly.entity_id
_entity_poly.type
_entity_poly.pdbx_seq_one_letter_code
_entity_poly.pdbx_strand_id
1 'polypeptide(L)'
;MTSTHNHPAGLEITAPIHPGHERILTPEAMEFIAALHREFNPRRLELLEARKKRQAALNAGELPDFPAETSAVREGDWKVDPVPVDFQDRRVEITGPVDRKMVVNAL
;
A
#
# COMPACT_ATOMS: atom_id res chain seq x y z
N MET A 1 -26.81 -20.08 -7.19
CA MET A 1 -26.57 -20.01 -8.65
C MET A 1 -25.28 -19.25 -8.84
N THR A 2 -24.25 -19.94 -9.29
CA THR A 2 -22.88 -19.42 -9.46
C THR A 2 -22.85 -18.44 -10.63
N SER A 3 -22.88 -17.14 -10.35
CA SER A 3 -22.64 -16.11 -11.36
C SER A 3 -21.18 -16.23 -11.83
N THR A 4 -21.00 -16.72 -13.04
CA THR A 4 -19.78 -16.60 -13.84
C THR A 4 -19.46 -15.12 -14.02
N HIS A 5 -18.70 -14.56 -13.08
CA HIS A 5 -18.09 -13.25 -13.25
C HIS A 5 -16.92 -13.44 -14.21
N ASN A 6 -16.94 -12.71 -15.32
CA ASN A 6 -15.84 -12.71 -16.28
C ASN A 6 -14.66 -11.96 -15.62
N HIS A 7 -13.80 -12.69 -14.93
CA HIS A 7 -12.63 -12.12 -14.26
C HIS A 7 -11.50 -11.85 -15.26
N PRO A 8 -10.67 -10.82 -15.05
CA PRO A 8 -9.45 -10.63 -15.83
C PRO A 8 -8.57 -11.87 -15.75
N ALA A 9 -7.82 -12.16 -16.82
CA ALA A 9 -6.91 -13.30 -16.85
C ALA A 9 -5.94 -13.26 -15.64
N GLY A 10 -5.88 -14.38 -14.90
CA GLY A 10 -5.02 -14.52 -13.73
C GLY A 10 -5.57 -13.94 -12.43
N LEU A 11 -6.85 -13.55 -12.37
CA LEU A 11 -7.54 -13.13 -11.15
C LEU A 11 -8.58 -14.19 -10.74
N GLU A 12 -8.55 -14.57 -9.47
CA GLU A 12 -9.53 -15.48 -8.86
C GLU A 12 -10.10 -14.84 -7.58
N ILE A 13 -11.44 -14.92 -7.43
CA ILE A 13 -12.13 -14.51 -6.20
C ILE A 13 -12.55 -15.77 -5.46
N THR A 14 -11.93 -16.03 -4.31
CA THR A 14 -12.14 -17.25 -3.53
C THR A 14 -13.23 -17.13 -2.46
N ALA A 15 -13.71 -15.90 -2.20
CA ALA A 15 -14.74 -15.61 -1.20
C ALA A 15 -16.13 -15.39 -1.84
N PRO A 16 -17.23 -15.64 -1.12
CA PRO A 16 -18.56 -15.29 -1.59
C PRO A 16 -18.68 -13.79 -1.89
N ILE A 17 -19.30 -13.44 -3.02
CA ILE A 17 -19.63 -12.07 -3.36
C ILE A 17 -20.98 -11.73 -2.71
N HIS A 18 -20.97 -10.76 -1.78
CA HIS A 18 -22.17 -10.29 -1.08
C HIS A 18 -22.79 -9.08 -1.78
N PRO A 19 -24.08 -8.80 -1.55
CA PRO A 19 -24.74 -7.60 -2.09
C PRO A 19 -23.97 -6.32 -1.73
N GLY A 20 -23.74 -5.48 -2.73
CA GLY A 20 -22.98 -4.24 -2.61
C GLY A 20 -21.51 -4.37 -3.00
N HIS A 21 -20.96 -5.59 -3.10
CA HIS A 21 -19.57 -5.82 -3.55
C HIS A 21 -19.39 -5.53 -5.04
N GLU A 22 -20.43 -5.71 -5.85
CA GLU A 22 -20.42 -5.43 -7.29
C GLU A 22 -20.07 -3.97 -7.62
N ARG A 23 -20.29 -3.04 -6.67
CA ARG A 23 -19.90 -1.62 -6.79
C ARG A 23 -18.41 -1.37 -6.61
N ILE A 24 -17.70 -2.31 -5.99
CA ILE A 24 -16.26 -2.23 -5.71
C ILE A 24 -15.49 -3.12 -6.69
N LEU A 25 -15.99 -4.34 -6.92
CA LEU A 25 -15.41 -5.35 -7.79
C LEU A 25 -15.94 -5.19 -9.23
N THR A 26 -15.90 -3.97 -9.77
CA THR A 26 -16.25 -3.74 -11.17
C THR A 26 -15.18 -4.36 -12.09
N PRO A 27 -15.51 -4.66 -13.36
CA PRO A 27 -14.53 -5.18 -14.32
C PRO A 27 -13.26 -4.33 -14.39
N GLU A 28 -13.41 -3.00 -14.47
CA GLU A 28 -12.30 -2.05 -14.58
C GLU A 28 -11.43 -2.05 -13.32
N ALA A 29 -12.06 -2.10 -12.14
CA ALA A 29 -11.34 -2.17 -10.87
C ALA A 29 -10.56 -3.49 -10.75
N MET A 30 -11.15 -4.60 -11.19
CA MET A 30 -10.49 -5.91 -11.21
C MET A 30 -9.33 -5.95 -12.22
N GLU A 31 -9.49 -5.36 -13.40
CA GLU A 31 -8.40 -5.24 -14.39
C GLU A 31 -7.25 -4.41 -13.84
N PHE A 32 -7.57 -3.28 -13.21
CA PHE A 32 -6.60 -2.38 -12.62
C PHE A 32 -5.80 -3.05 -11.49
N ILE A 33 -6.47 -3.70 -10.52
CA ILE A 33 -5.75 -4.36 -9.42
C ILE A 33 -4.91 -5.55 -9.92
N ALA A 34 -5.37 -6.27 -10.95
CA ALA A 34 -4.58 -7.32 -11.57
C ALA A 34 -3.32 -6.76 -12.26
N ALA A 35 -3.43 -5.60 -12.92
CA ALA A 35 -2.27 -4.92 -13.52
C ALA A 35 -1.27 -4.46 -12.45
N LEU A 36 -1.73 -3.82 -11.37
CA LEU A 36 -0.88 -3.42 -10.24
C LEU A 36 -0.17 -4.62 -9.60
N HIS A 37 -0.89 -5.74 -9.44
CA HIS A 37 -0.29 -6.95 -8.88
C HIS A 37 0.82 -7.48 -9.77
N ARG A 38 0.59 -7.60 -11.08
CA ARG A 38 1.62 -8.09 -12.03
C ARG A 38 2.86 -7.20 -12.04
N GLU A 39 2.66 -5.88 -12.02
CA GLU A 39 3.76 -4.92 -12.08
C GLU A 39 4.58 -4.90 -10.77
N PHE A 40 3.91 -4.83 -9.61
CA PHE A 40 4.59 -4.47 -8.36
C PHE A 40 4.77 -5.63 -7.37
N ASN A 41 4.02 -6.73 -7.47
CA ASN A 41 4.15 -7.83 -6.52
C ASN A 41 5.54 -8.49 -6.53
N PRO A 42 6.24 -8.69 -7.67
CA PRO A 42 7.60 -9.24 -7.65
C PRO A 42 8.53 -8.40 -6.76
N ARG A 43 8.55 -7.07 -6.94
CA ARG A 43 9.37 -6.17 -6.14
C ARG A 43 8.94 -6.16 -4.66
N ARG A 44 7.64 -6.22 -4.36
CA ARG A 44 7.13 -6.34 -2.99
C ARG A 44 7.72 -7.58 -2.30
N LEU A 45 7.73 -8.73 -2.97
CA LEU A 45 8.28 -9.97 -2.42
C LEU A 45 9.80 -9.88 -2.21
N GLU A 46 10.54 -9.31 -3.15
CA GLU A 46 11.98 -9.05 -2.97
C GLU A 46 12.28 -8.20 -1.73
N LEU A 47 11.48 -7.15 -1.50
CA LEU A 47 11.64 -6.28 -0.33
C LEU A 47 11.33 -6.99 0.99
N LEU A 48 10.37 -7.93 1.00
CA LEU A 48 10.10 -8.75 2.17
C LEU A 48 11.28 -9.69 2.50
N GLU A 49 11.92 -10.26 1.49
CA GLU A 49 13.14 -11.06 1.68
C GLU A 49 14.32 -10.17 2.13
N ALA A 50 14.47 -8.97 1.58
CA ALA A 50 15.48 -8.01 2.00
C ALA A 50 15.33 -7.63 3.49
N ARG A 51 14.10 -7.50 4.00
CA ARG A 51 13.83 -7.28 5.43
C ARG A 51 14.34 -8.43 6.30
N LYS A 52 14.14 -9.68 5.88
CA LYS A 52 14.68 -10.85 6.60
C LYS A 52 16.20 -10.84 6.65
N LYS A 53 16.85 -10.53 5.52
CA LYS A 53 18.32 -10.40 5.45
C LYS A 53 18.83 -9.29 6.36
N ARG A 54 18.19 -8.12 6.35
CA ARG A 54 18.55 -7.00 7.24
C ARG A 54 18.42 -7.40 8.70
N GLN A 55 17.31 -8.05 9.07
CA GLN A 55 17.11 -8.51 10.45
C GLN A 55 18.16 -9.53 10.90
N ALA A 56 18.58 -10.46 10.01
CA ALA A 56 19.63 -11.41 10.32
C ALA A 56 20.98 -10.73 10.62
N ALA A 57 21.33 -9.69 9.87
CA ALA A 57 22.54 -8.90 10.11
C ALA A 57 22.48 -8.15 11.45
N LEU A 58 21.32 -7.55 11.78
CA LEU A 58 21.11 -6.91 13.08
C LEU A 58 21.24 -7.90 14.24
N ASN A 59 20.67 -9.10 14.10
CA ASN A 59 20.78 -10.16 15.11
C ASN A 59 22.23 -10.66 15.27
N ALA A 60 23.07 -10.54 14.24
CA ALA A 60 24.49 -10.89 14.29
C ALA A 60 25.36 -9.79 14.95
N GLY A 61 24.75 -8.72 15.44
CA GLY A 61 25.43 -7.65 16.18
C GLY A 61 25.67 -6.38 15.38
N GLU A 62 25.24 -6.32 14.11
CA GLU A 62 25.22 -5.04 13.38
C GLU A 62 24.18 -4.11 14.02
N LEU A 63 24.53 -2.85 14.24
CA LEU A 63 23.59 -1.84 14.74
C LEU A 63 23.11 -0.96 13.58
N PRO A 64 21.86 -0.46 13.61
CA PRO A 64 21.41 0.53 12.63
C PRO A 64 22.23 1.82 12.75
N ASP A 65 22.63 2.36 11.61
CA ASP A 65 23.28 3.67 11.50
C ASP A 65 22.90 4.34 10.16
N PHE A 66 23.28 5.61 9.97
CA PHE A 66 23.04 6.34 8.74
C PHE A 66 23.91 5.78 7.59
N PRO A 67 23.30 5.37 6.45
CA PRO A 67 24.06 4.83 5.33
C PRO A 67 24.98 5.90 4.70
N ALA A 68 26.25 5.57 4.48
CA ALA A 68 27.22 6.49 3.89
C ALA A 68 26.87 6.82 2.43
N GLU A 69 26.34 5.86 1.69
CA GLU A 69 25.97 5.96 0.28
C GLU A 69 24.86 6.99 -0.02
N THR A 70 24.10 7.41 1.00
CA THR A 70 23.04 8.43 0.87
C THR A 70 23.39 9.77 1.50
N SER A 71 24.66 10.01 1.87
CA SER A 71 25.10 11.29 2.47
C SER A 71 24.77 12.50 1.60
N ALA A 72 25.06 12.41 0.29
CA ALA A 72 24.80 13.48 -0.66
C ALA A 72 23.30 13.88 -0.75
N VAL A 73 22.39 12.93 -0.51
CA VAL A 73 20.95 13.22 -0.47
C VAL A 73 20.58 13.96 0.83
N ARG A 74 21.19 13.60 1.96
CA ARG A 74 20.94 14.25 3.26
C ARG A 74 21.54 15.65 3.34
N GLU A 75 22.66 15.86 2.68
CA GLU A 75 23.42 17.12 2.67
C GLU A 75 23.00 18.05 1.51
N GLY A 76 22.22 17.56 0.56
CA GLY A 76 21.75 18.33 -0.59
C GLY A 76 20.68 19.36 -0.24
N ASP A 77 20.64 20.45 -1.00
CA ASP A 77 19.61 21.49 -0.90
C ASP A 77 18.42 21.15 -1.82
N TRP A 78 17.48 20.36 -1.30
CA TRP A 78 16.26 19.99 -2.00
C TRP A 78 15.05 20.06 -1.07
N LYS A 79 13.87 20.16 -1.69
CA LYS A 79 12.57 20.10 -0.99
C LYS A 79 11.66 19.16 -1.75
N VAL A 80 10.69 18.59 -1.04
CA VAL A 80 9.57 17.88 -1.67
C VAL A 80 8.74 18.84 -2.53
N ASP A 81 7.93 18.29 -3.43
CA ASP A 81 6.99 19.07 -4.22
C ASP A 81 6.01 19.87 -3.33
N PRO A 82 5.44 20.98 -3.84
CA PRO A 82 4.50 21.81 -3.08
C PRO A 82 3.34 21.02 -2.45
N VAL A 83 3.09 21.27 -1.17
CA VAL A 83 2.04 20.59 -0.41
C VAL A 83 0.67 21.19 -0.76
N PRO A 84 -0.32 20.38 -1.18
CA PRO A 84 -1.67 20.86 -1.47
C PRO A 84 -2.32 21.53 -0.25
N VAL A 85 -3.22 22.48 -0.48
CA VAL A 85 -3.77 23.38 0.56
C VAL A 85 -4.46 22.62 1.70
N ASP A 86 -5.18 21.56 1.38
CA ASP A 86 -5.86 20.67 2.34
C ASP A 86 -4.91 19.90 3.26
N PHE A 87 -3.62 19.79 2.91
CA PHE A 87 -2.60 19.12 3.73
C PHE A 87 -1.66 20.08 4.47
N GLN A 88 -1.86 21.40 4.38
CA GLN A 88 -0.97 22.37 5.03
C GLN A 88 -1.20 22.47 6.55
N ASP A 89 -2.41 22.19 7.02
CA ASP A 89 -2.78 22.21 8.45
C ASP A 89 -3.31 20.84 8.90
N ARG A 90 -2.41 20.01 9.40
CA ARG A 90 -2.69 18.66 9.94
C ARG A 90 -2.41 18.59 11.44
N ARG A 91 -2.71 19.67 12.17
CA ARG A 91 -2.37 19.82 13.60
C ARG A 91 -2.92 18.70 14.49
N VAL A 92 -4.03 18.09 14.09
CA VAL A 92 -4.66 16.95 14.76
C VAL A 92 -5.18 16.00 13.68
N GLU A 93 -4.91 14.72 13.86
CA GLU A 93 -5.46 13.64 13.03
C GLU A 93 -6.12 12.61 13.93
N ILE A 94 -7.28 12.10 13.52
CA ILE A 94 -7.98 11.00 14.18
C ILE A 94 -7.83 9.75 13.31
N THR A 95 -7.51 8.62 13.96
CA THR A 95 -7.45 7.31 13.29
C THR A 95 -8.60 6.43 13.78
N GLY A 96 -9.07 5.54 12.91
CA GLY A 96 -10.20 4.67 13.21
C GLY A 96 -10.47 3.63 12.13
N PRO A 97 -11.37 2.68 12.39
CA PRO A 97 -11.77 1.67 11.42
C PRO A 97 -12.56 2.29 10.25
N VAL A 98 -12.68 1.53 9.16
CA VAL A 98 -13.43 1.93 7.95
C VAL A 98 -14.94 1.64 8.02
N ASP A 99 -15.48 1.32 9.20
CA ASP A 99 -16.92 1.08 9.32
C ASP A 99 -17.72 2.39 9.15
N ARG A 100 -18.94 2.25 8.61
CA ARG A 100 -19.76 3.41 8.22
C ARG A 100 -20.00 4.39 9.38
N LYS A 101 -20.23 3.89 10.59
CA LYS A 101 -20.53 4.76 11.73
C LYS A 101 -19.29 5.53 12.15
N MET A 102 -18.14 4.87 12.19
CA MET A 102 -16.88 5.50 12.58
C MET A 102 -16.39 6.50 11.53
N VAL A 103 -16.56 6.22 10.23
CA VAL A 103 -16.28 7.20 9.17
C VAL A 103 -17.12 8.46 9.34
N VAL A 104 -18.42 8.33 9.64
CA VAL A 104 -19.30 9.49 9.87
C VAL A 104 -18.95 10.25 11.14
N ASN A 105 -18.48 9.58 12.19
CA ASN A 105 -18.09 10.25 13.43
C ASN A 105 -16.74 10.99 13.31
N ALA A 106 -15.89 10.55 12.38
CA ALA A 106 -14.54 11.08 12.21
C ALA A 106 -14.45 12.22 11.18
N LEU A 107 -15.39 12.30 10.23
CA LEU A 107 -15.48 13.33 9.18
C LEU A 107 -16.55 14.37 9.50
#